data_AF-A0A2Z6REY1-F1
#
_entry.id   AF-A0A2Z6REY1-F1
#
_cell.length_a   1.000
_cell.length_b   1.000
_cell.length_c   1.000
_cell.angle_alpha   90.00
_cell.angle_beta   90.00
_cell.angle_gamma   90.00
#
_symmetry.space_group_name_H-M   'P 1'
#
loop_
_entity.id
_entity.type
_entity.pdbx_description
1 polymer ?
#
loop_
_entity_poly.entity_id
_entity_poly.type
_entity_poly.pdbx_seq_one_letter_code
_entity_poly.pdbx_strand_id
1 'polypeptide(L)'
;MTQLPSQITPIYANNLTEKQLVINQELPILLNKSKEELEDLLNNDVVFDTFMEGVEQVRNMKNLQDEMRMGNETLARKILSQEQELIQLRNGVDEQEKVLKELYLNFEEKLKVQQEALKRFSPSILLTKLKSETQQSDELSEQMARSFLDGELEVDNFLKHFREVRKVYHLRNAKVERVSKQPGILGSI
;
A
#
# COMPACT_ATOMS: atom_id res chain seq x y z
N MET A 1 -85.92 25.56 -44.99
CA MET A 1 -86.34 25.82 -43.60
C MET A 1 -86.08 24.52 -42.84
N THR A 2 -85.38 24.43 -41.73
CA THR A 2 -84.81 25.44 -40.83
C THR A 2 -83.96 24.68 -39.80
N GLN A 3 -82.73 25.15 -39.59
CA GLN A 3 -81.96 25.17 -38.34
C GLN A 3 -81.62 23.84 -37.61
N LEU A 4 -80.34 23.42 -37.75
CA LEU A 4 -79.50 23.14 -36.56
C LEU A 4 -79.13 24.50 -35.92
N PRO A 5 -79.07 24.64 -34.58
CA PRO A 5 -77.83 24.44 -33.81
C PRO A 5 -78.07 24.00 -32.34
N SER A 6 -77.12 23.55 -31.51
CA SER A 6 -75.95 24.30 -31.05
C SER A 6 -74.96 23.38 -30.35
N GLN A 7 -73.76 23.28 -30.91
CA GLN A 7 -72.59 22.85 -30.17
C GLN A 7 -72.22 23.97 -29.19
N ILE A 8 -72.22 23.68 -27.90
CA ILE A 8 -71.69 24.59 -26.89
C ILE A 8 -70.17 24.54 -27.01
N THR A 9 -69.63 25.59 -27.61
CA THR A 9 -68.21 25.86 -27.80
C THR A 9 -67.55 26.18 -26.44
N PRO A 10 -66.27 25.83 -26.23
CA PRO A 10 -65.55 26.23 -25.02
C PRO A 10 -65.35 27.74 -25.06
N ILE A 11 -66.02 28.45 -24.15
CA ILE A 11 -65.89 29.90 -24.03
C ILE A 11 -64.68 30.21 -23.14
N TYR A 12 -63.89 31.21 -23.58
CA TYR A 12 -62.83 31.94 -22.88
C TYR A 12 -61.37 31.46 -23.06
N ALA A 13 -60.82 31.74 -24.25
CA ALA A 13 -59.41 32.11 -24.39
C ALA A 13 -59.20 33.65 -24.52
N ASN A 14 -60.26 34.49 -24.54
CA ASN A 14 -60.16 35.88 -24.99
C ASN A 14 -60.46 37.00 -23.96
N ASN A 15 -60.67 36.73 -22.66
CA ASN A 15 -60.90 37.82 -21.67
C ASN A 15 -60.31 37.52 -20.27
N LEU A 16 -59.04 37.12 -20.19
CA LEU A 16 -58.32 37.11 -18.92
C LEU A 16 -57.64 38.47 -18.74
N THR A 17 -57.75 39.07 -17.56
CA THR A 17 -56.96 40.26 -17.19
C THR A 17 -55.48 39.88 -17.19
N GLU A 18 -54.59 40.84 -17.43
CA GLU A 18 -53.14 40.64 -17.43
C GLU A 18 -52.64 39.86 -16.19
N LYS A 19 -53.20 40.14 -15.01
CA LYS A 19 -52.92 39.39 -13.77
C LYS A 19 -53.44 37.95 -13.79
N GLN A 20 -54.61 37.71 -14.37
CA GLN A 20 -55.19 36.37 -14.48
C GLN A 20 -54.45 35.51 -15.51
N LEU A 21 -53.84 36.12 -16.53
CA LEU A 21 -53.00 35.43 -17.50
C LEU A 21 -51.74 34.86 -16.82
N VAL A 22 -51.10 35.64 -15.95
CA VAL A 22 -49.93 35.20 -15.16
C VAL A 22 -50.34 34.08 -14.19
N ILE A 23 -51.48 34.22 -13.51
CA ILE A 23 -52.00 33.16 -12.61
C ILE A 23 -52.30 31.87 -13.40
N ASN A 24 -52.81 31.96 -14.64
CA ASN A 24 -53.06 30.80 -15.48
C ASN A 24 -51.78 30.04 -15.87
N GLN A 25 -50.66 30.77 -16.02
CA GLN A 25 -49.37 30.18 -16.38
C GLN A 25 -48.71 29.46 -15.20
N GLU A 26 -48.83 30.02 -13.99
CA GLU A 26 -48.13 29.52 -12.80
C GLU A 26 -48.99 28.57 -11.95
N LEU A 27 -50.26 28.91 -11.74
CA LEU A 27 -51.22 28.22 -10.86
C LEU A 27 -52.65 28.26 -11.46
N PRO A 28 -52.90 27.58 -12.59
CA PRO A 28 -54.19 27.60 -13.30
C PRO A 28 -55.37 27.12 -12.43
N ILE A 29 -55.07 26.27 -11.44
CA ILE A 29 -56.04 25.74 -10.48
C ILE A 29 -56.74 26.83 -9.63
N LEU A 30 -56.14 28.02 -9.48
CA LEU A 30 -56.73 29.14 -8.75
C LEU A 30 -57.85 29.83 -9.54
N LEU A 31 -57.85 29.75 -10.87
CA LEU A 31 -58.87 30.36 -11.73
C LEU A 31 -60.20 29.60 -11.71
N ASN A 32 -60.18 28.35 -11.24
CA ASN A 32 -61.37 27.50 -11.14
C ASN A 32 -62.04 27.55 -9.76
N LYS A 33 -61.55 28.39 -8.84
CA LYS A 33 -62.10 28.54 -7.49
C LYS A 33 -63.11 29.69 -7.41
N SER A 34 -64.14 29.49 -6.60
CA SER A 34 -65.10 30.53 -6.24
C SER A 34 -64.48 31.57 -5.29
N LYS A 35 -65.13 32.72 -5.16
CA LYS A 35 -64.68 33.81 -4.28
C LYS A 35 -64.61 33.37 -2.82
N GLU A 36 -65.61 32.62 -2.37
CA GLU A 36 -65.71 32.09 -1.01
C GLU A 36 -64.56 31.11 -0.73
N GLU A 37 -64.21 30.25 -1.68
CA GLU A 37 -63.07 29.33 -1.56
C GLU A 37 -61.72 30.06 -1.57
N LEU A 38 -61.60 31.17 -2.31
CA LEU A 38 -60.40 32.02 -2.32
C LEU A 38 -60.25 32.80 -1.01
N GLU A 39 -61.36 33.28 -0.43
CA GLU A 39 -61.36 33.93 0.89
C GLU A 39 -61.02 32.94 2.00
N ASP A 40 -61.52 31.70 1.94
CA ASP A 40 -61.15 30.64 2.90
C ASP A 40 -59.68 30.25 2.73
N LEU A 41 -59.20 30.09 1.48
CA LEU A 41 -57.79 29.81 1.20
C LEU A 41 -56.84 30.92 1.70
N LEU A 42 -57.29 32.18 1.72
CA LEU A 42 -56.49 33.32 2.18
C LEU A 42 -56.47 33.44 3.72
N ASN A 43 -57.56 33.06 4.39
CA ASN A 43 -57.75 33.32 5.82
C ASN A 43 -57.60 32.07 6.70
N ASN A 44 -57.46 30.87 6.11
CA ASN A 44 -57.35 29.61 6.82
C ASN A 44 -56.09 28.84 6.42
N ASP A 45 -55.08 28.88 7.28
CA ASP A 45 -53.77 28.25 7.06
C ASP A 45 -53.88 26.74 6.78
N VAL A 46 -54.84 26.04 7.40
CA VAL A 46 -55.02 24.59 7.19
C VAL A 46 -55.55 24.30 5.79
N VAL A 47 -56.47 25.13 5.29
CA VAL A 47 -57.02 25.01 3.92
C VAL A 47 -55.95 25.38 2.90
N PHE A 48 -55.13 26.38 3.21
CA PHE A 48 -53.97 26.76 2.41
C PHE A 48 -52.93 25.65 2.30
N ASP A 49 -52.52 25.08 3.42
CA ASP A 49 -51.55 23.98 3.44
C ASP A 49 -52.08 22.77 2.68
N THR A 50 -53.34 22.38 2.91
CA THR A 50 -53.99 21.27 2.19
C THR A 50 -54.05 21.52 0.69
N PHE A 51 -54.32 22.77 0.28
CA PHE A 51 -54.30 23.15 -1.13
C PHE A 51 -52.89 23.08 -1.72
N MET A 52 -51.88 23.59 -1.01
CA MET A 52 -50.49 23.53 -1.43
C MET A 52 -49.97 22.10 -1.56
N GLU A 53 -50.45 21.16 -0.75
CA GLU A 53 -50.14 19.73 -0.91
C GLU A 53 -50.69 19.13 -2.21
N GLY A 54 -51.77 19.69 -2.74
CA GLY A 54 -52.34 19.31 -4.04
C GLY A 54 -51.65 19.96 -5.24
N VAL A 55 -50.82 20.98 -5.03
CA VAL A 55 -50.08 21.66 -6.11
C VAL A 55 -48.99 20.74 -6.65
N GLU A 56 -49.01 20.50 -7.96
CA GLU A 56 -48.11 19.55 -8.61
C GLU A 56 -46.63 19.88 -8.37
N GLN A 57 -46.26 21.17 -8.44
CA GLN A 57 -44.89 21.63 -8.19
C GLN A 57 -44.44 21.32 -6.76
N VAL A 58 -45.30 21.54 -5.75
CA VAL A 58 -45.00 21.27 -4.34
C VAL A 58 -44.89 19.76 -4.09
N ARG A 59 -45.80 18.97 -4.66
CA ARG A 59 -45.76 17.51 -4.58
C ARG A 59 -44.50 16.95 -5.22
N ASN A 60 -44.12 17.44 -6.41
CA ASN A 60 -42.91 17.00 -7.10
C ASN A 60 -41.65 17.35 -6.29
N MET A 61 -41.60 18.52 -5.66
CA MET A 61 -40.51 18.91 -4.77
C MET A 61 -40.43 18.01 -3.52
N LYS A 62 -41.58 17.74 -2.86
CA LYS A 62 -41.64 16.81 -1.71
C LYS A 62 -41.19 15.41 -2.10
N ASN A 63 -41.65 14.89 -3.24
CA ASN A 63 -41.22 13.59 -3.75
C ASN A 63 -39.70 13.54 -3.99
N LEU A 64 -39.13 14.56 -4.62
CA LEU A 64 -37.69 14.64 -4.85
C LEU A 64 -36.91 14.68 -3.53
N GLN A 65 -37.40 15.44 -2.55
CA GLN A 65 -36.80 15.50 -1.22
C GLN A 65 -36.82 14.12 -0.54
N ASP A 66 -37.95 13.41 -0.61
CA ASP A 66 -38.10 12.06 -0.04
C ASP A 66 -37.21 11.04 -0.74
N GLU A 67 -37.11 11.09 -2.08
CA GLU A 67 -36.20 10.26 -2.86
C GLU A 67 -34.74 10.51 -2.46
N MET A 68 -34.32 11.77 -2.33
CA MET A 68 -32.98 12.12 -1.89
C MET A 68 -32.71 11.66 -0.46
N ARG A 69 -33.67 11.84 0.45
CA ARG A 69 -33.55 11.37 1.84
C ARG A 69 -33.36 9.86 1.89
N MET A 70 -34.20 9.12 1.18
CA MET A 70 -34.15 7.65 1.14
C MET A 70 -32.86 7.15 0.46
N GLY A 71 -32.40 7.83 -0.59
CA GLY A 71 -31.13 7.54 -1.25
C GLY A 71 -29.94 7.73 -0.31
N ASN A 72 -29.90 8.85 0.41
CA ASN A 72 -28.84 9.14 1.38
C ASN A 72 -28.84 8.13 2.54
N GLU A 73 -30.03 7.80 3.06
CA GLU A 73 -30.17 6.79 4.12
C GLU A 73 -29.70 5.41 3.66
N THR A 74 -30.07 4.99 2.45
CA THR A 74 -29.64 3.72 1.88
C THR A 74 -28.11 3.68 1.74
N LEU A 75 -27.51 4.77 1.27
CA LEU A 75 -26.06 4.88 1.14
C LEU A 75 -25.37 4.83 2.51
N ALA A 76 -25.86 5.57 3.50
CA ALA A 76 -25.33 5.56 4.86
C ALA A 76 -25.39 4.16 5.48
N ARG A 77 -26.54 3.46 5.36
CA ARG A 77 -26.69 2.07 5.83
C ARG A 77 -25.71 1.13 5.14
N LYS A 78 -25.50 1.27 3.83
CA LYS A 78 -24.52 0.47 3.09
C LYS A 78 -23.10 0.72 3.60
N ILE A 79 -22.69 1.98 3.77
CA ILE A 79 -21.36 2.33 4.28
C ILE A 79 -21.14 1.73 5.68
N LEU A 80 -22.10 1.92 6.59
CA LEU A 80 -22.03 1.39 7.95
C LEU A 80 -21.97 -0.15 7.99
N SER A 81 -22.67 -0.83 7.07
CA SER A 81 -22.63 -2.29 6.98
C SER A 81 -21.24 -2.83 6.62
N GLN A 82 -20.41 -2.04 5.95
CA GLN A 82 -19.06 -2.42 5.52
C GLN A 82 -17.99 -2.03 6.54
N GLU A 83 -18.31 -1.16 7.49
CA GLU A 83 -17.35 -0.62 8.46
C GLU A 83 -16.66 -1.73 9.27
N GLN A 84 -17.44 -2.69 9.78
CA GLN A 84 -16.89 -3.79 10.58
C GLN A 84 -15.93 -4.69 9.77
N GLU A 85 -16.28 -5.01 8.52
CA GLU A 85 -15.42 -5.80 7.64
C GLU A 85 -14.11 -5.06 7.32
N LEU A 86 -14.19 -3.75 7.04
CA LEU A 86 -13.01 -2.92 6.79
C LEU A 86 -12.09 -2.83 8.01
N ILE A 87 -12.65 -2.68 9.21
CA ILE A 87 -11.87 -2.67 10.46
C ILE A 87 -11.18 -4.02 10.66
N GLN A 88 -11.88 -5.14 10.44
CA GLN A 88 -11.29 -6.48 10.55
C GLN A 88 -10.16 -6.70 9.55
N LEU A 89 -10.37 -6.30 8.29
CA LEU A 89 -9.36 -6.43 7.24
C LEU A 89 -8.13 -5.59 7.55
N ARG A 90 -8.33 -4.35 8.00
CA ARG A 90 -7.25 -3.45 8.44
C ARG A 90 -6.45 -4.06 9.59
N ASN A 91 -7.13 -4.55 10.63
CA ASN A 91 -6.46 -5.20 11.75
C ASN A 91 -5.68 -6.45 11.32
N GLY A 92 -6.21 -7.21 10.35
CA GLY A 92 -5.51 -8.36 9.76
C GLY A 92 -4.24 -7.96 9.03
N VAL A 93 -4.28 -6.88 8.24
CA VAL A 93 -3.10 -6.34 7.56
C VAL A 93 -2.07 -5.83 8.58
N ASP A 94 -2.50 -5.09 9.59
CA ASP A 94 -1.62 -4.56 10.64
C ASP A 94 -0.90 -5.70 11.39
N GLU A 95 -1.59 -6.82 11.65
CA GLU A 95 -0.99 -7.98 12.30
C GLU A 95 0.01 -8.71 11.40
N GLN A 96 -0.33 -8.91 10.12
CA GLN A 96 0.58 -9.50 9.14
C GLN A 96 1.84 -8.64 8.94
N GLU A 97 1.69 -7.31 8.95
CA GLU A 97 2.82 -6.40 8.84
C GLU A 97 3.76 -6.50 10.05
N LYS A 98 3.23 -6.64 11.27
CA LYS A 98 4.05 -6.86 12.48
C LYS A 98 4.84 -8.16 12.38
N VAL A 99 4.17 -9.27 12.04
CA VAL A 99 4.83 -10.57 11.88
C VAL A 99 5.92 -10.51 10.82
N LEU A 100 5.66 -9.83 9.69
CA LEU A 100 6.65 -9.64 8.64
C LEU A 100 7.87 -8.86 9.14
N LYS A 101 7.67 -7.77 9.89
CA LYS A 101 8.76 -6.97 10.47
C LYS A 101 9.60 -7.80 11.43
N GLU A 102 8.98 -8.56 12.32
CA GLU A 102 9.70 -9.44 13.25
C GLU A 102 10.51 -10.51 12.51
N LEU A 103 9.91 -11.14 11.50
CA LEU A 103 10.59 -12.15 10.69
C LEU A 103 11.77 -11.56 9.92
N TYR A 104 11.61 -10.34 9.39
CA TYR A 104 12.68 -9.63 8.68
C TYR A 104 13.85 -9.30 9.61
N LEU A 105 13.58 -8.80 10.82
CA LEU A 105 14.61 -8.54 11.83
C LEU A 105 15.36 -9.82 12.21
N ASN A 106 14.66 -10.93 12.41
CA ASN A 106 15.27 -12.22 12.70
C ASN A 106 16.14 -12.72 11.53
N PHE A 107 15.66 -12.54 10.30
CA PHE A 107 16.42 -12.87 9.09
C PHE A 107 17.70 -12.03 9.00
N GLU A 108 17.63 -10.72 9.22
CA GLU A 108 18.78 -9.81 9.18
C GLU A 108 19.81 -10.18 10.24
N GLU A 109 19.38 -10.51 11.46
CA GLU A 109 20.27 -10.99 12.52
C GLU A 109 20.99 -12.27 12.11
N LYS A 110 20.25 -13.26 11.58
CA LYS A 110 20.84 -14.53 11.11
C LYS A 110 21.81 -14.32 9.95
N LEU A 111 21.46 -13.44 9.00
CA LEU A 111 22.32 -13.10 7.88
C LEU A 111 23.61 -12.44 8.37
N LYS A 112 23.53 -11.54 9.35
CA LYS A 112 24.71 -10.92 9.96
C LYS A 112 25.61 -11.95 10.63
N VAL A 113 25.05 -12.85 11.45
CA VAL A 113 25.82 -13.93 12.09
C VAL A 113 26.49 -14.83 11.05
N GLN A 114 25.76 -15.19 9.98
CA GLN A 114 26.30 -15.98 8.88
C GLN A 114 27.46 -15.25 8.19
N GLN A 115 27.30 -13.97 7.84
CA GLN A 115 28.34 -13.17 7.20
C GLN A 115 29.58 -13.03 8.11
N GLU A 116 29.40 -12.82 9.41
CA GLU A 116 30.50 -12.76 10.37
C GLU A 116 31.26 -14.09 10.48
N ALA A 117 30.54 -15.21 10.51
CA ALA A 117 31.14 -16.54 10.49
C ALA A 117 31.91 -16.80 9.18
N LEU A 118 31.33 -16.42 8.03
CA LEU A 118 31.93 -16.60 6.71
C LEU A 118 33.09 -15.64 6.45
N LYS A 119 33.15 -14.48 7.11
CA LYS A 119 34.21 -13.48 6.94
C LYS A 119 35.60 -14.09 7.09
N ARG A 120 35.78 -15.00 8.06
CA ARG A 120 37.07 -15.70 8.30
C ARG A 120 37.51 -16.59 7.14
N PHE A 121 36.56 -17.01 6.30
CA PHE A 121 36.79 -17.82 5.10
C PHE A 121 36.83 -16.97 3.82
N SER A 122 36.80 -15.65 3.94
CA SER A 122 36.97 -14.78 2.78
C SER A 122 38.32 -15.04 2.09
N PRO A 123 38.38 -15.00 0.75
CA PRO A 123 39.60 -15.25 0.00
C PRO A 123 40.79 -14.39 0.47
N SER A 124 40.54 -13.14 0.83
CA SER A 124 41.56 -12.21 1.34
C SER A 124 42.13 -12.64 2.69
N ILE A 125 41.27 -13.06 3.64
CA ILE A 125 41.71 -13.54 4.95
C ILE A 125 42.47 -14.87 4.82
N LEU A 126 41.97 -15.80 4.00
CA LEU A 126 42.63 -17.08 3.75
C LEU A 126 44.01 -16.89 3.09
N LEU A 127 44.12 -16.00 2.11
CA LEU A 127 45.40 -15.67 1.47
C LEU A 127 46.37 -15.03 2.45
N THR A 128 45.89 -14.09 3.27
CA THR A 128 46.72 -13.43 4.30
C THR A 128 47.25 -14.45 5.31
N LYS A 129 46.38 -15.35 5.78
CA LYS A 129 46.78 -16.44 6.67
C LYS A 129 47.81 -17.37 6.02
N LEU A 130 47.60 -17.74 4.75
CA LEU A 130 48.54 -18.58 4.02
C LEU A 130 49.92 -17.90 3.85
N LYS A 131 49.95 -16.59 3.58
CA LYS A 131 51.19 -15.80 3.54
C LYS A 131 51.91 -15.78 4.89
N SER A 132 51.18 -15.53 5.97
CA SER A 132 51.73 -15.56 7.34
C SER A 132 52.33 -16.93 7.69
N GLU A 133 51.64 -18.02 7.37
CA GLU A 133 52.13 -19.39 7.59
C GLU A 133 53.35 -19.72 6.72
N THR A 134 53.42 -19.15 5.51
CA THR A 134 54.59 -19.27 4.63
C THR A 134 55.79 -18.59 5.28
N GLN A 135 55.63 -17.34 5.71
CA GLN A 135 56.67 -16.57 6.39
C GLN A 135 57.15 -17.26 7.67
N GLN A 136 56.23 -17.76 8.51
CA GLN A 136 56.59 -18.49 9.73
C GLN A 136 57.43 -19.74 9.43
N SER A 137 57.19 -20.42 8.30
CA SER A 137 58.00 -21.59 7.90
C SER A 137 59.39 -21.16 7.45
N ASP A 138 59.52 -20.00 6.82
CA ASP A 138 60.80 -19.42 6.41
C ASP A 138 61.63 -19.04 7.64
N GLU A 139 61.03 -18.29 8.57
CA GLU A 139 61.63 -17.90 9.85
C GLU A 139 62.06 -19.11 10.68
N LEU A 140 61.24 -20.16 10.76
CA LEU A 140 61.61 -21.40 11.44
C LEU A 140 62.82 -22.06 10.78
N SER A 141 62.88 -22.08 9.44
CA SER A 141 64.03 -22.63 8.73
C SER A 141 65.30 -21.80 8.95
N GLU A 142 65.20 -20.47 9.04
CA GLU A 142 66.31 -19.59 9.40
C GLU A 142 66.79 -19.82 10.83
N GLN A 143 65.87 -19.93 11.80
CA GLN A 143 66.21 -20.21 13.19
C GLN A 143 66.97 -21.54 13.32
N MET A 144 66.50 -22.58 12.64
CA MET A 144 67.19 -23.87 12.61
C MET A 144 68.58 -23.79 11.97
N ALA A 145 68.74 -23.00 10.92
CA ALA A 145 70.05 -22.78 10.30
C ALA A 145 71.00 -22.05 11.27
N ARG A 146 70.51 -21.06 12.03
CA ARG A 146 71.29 -20.36 13.05
C ARG A 146 71.72 -21.30 14.17
N SER A 147 70.78 -22.02 14.80
CA SER A 147 71.12 -22.99 15.86
C SER A 147 72.08 -24.08 15.39
N PHE A 148 72.03 -24.49 14.12
CA PHE A 148 73.03 -25.38 13.55
C PHE A 148 74.43 -24.73 13.46
N LEU A 149 74.51 -23.48 13.00
CA LEU A 149 75.77 -22.73 12.91
C LEU A 149 76.36 -22.42 14.30
N ASP A 150 75.51 -22.22 15.31
CA ASP A 150 75.89 -22.00 16.70
C ASP A 150 76.30 -23.31 17.41
N GLY A 151 76.17 -24.46 16.74
CA GLY A 151 76.57 -25.77 17.26
C GLY A 151 75.56 -26.41 18.20
N GLU A 152 74.34 -25.86 18.30
CA GLU A 152 73.25 -26.35 19.17
C GLU A 152 72.50 -27.55 18.56
N LEU A 153 72.71 -27.84 17.27
CA LEU A 153 72.01 -28.86 16.51
C LEU A 153 73.00 -29.80 15.80
N GLU A 154 72.83 -31.09 15.98
CA GLU A 154 73.60 -32.11 15.25
C GLU A 154 73.22 -32.15 13.77
N VAL A 155 74.19 -32.49 12.90
CA VAL A 155 74.04 -32.49 11.44
C VAL A 155 72.85 -33.33 10.97
N ASP A 156 72.70 -34.55 11.48
CA ASP A 156 71.62 -35.46 11.05
C ASP A 156 70.23 -34.92 11.45
N ASN A 157 70.13 -34.33 12.64
CA ASN A 157 68.90 -33.71 13.13
C ASN A 157 68.55 -32.43 12.34
N PHE A 158 69.55 -31.61 12.03
CA PHE A 158 69.38 -30.44 11.17
C PHE A 158 68.88 -30.85 9.78
N LEU A 159 69.57 -31.77 9.10
CA LEU A 159 69.21 -32.19 7.74
C LEU A 159 67.80 -32.77 7.66
N LYS A 160 67.40 -33.59 8.64
CA LYS A 160 66.06 -34.18 8.68
C LYS A 160 64.98 -33.12 8.82
N HIS A 161 65.08 -32.26 9.83
CA HIS A 161 64.02 -31.31 10.15
C HIS A 161 64.00 -30.12 9.19
N PHE A 162 65.17 -29.62 8.76
CA PHE A 162 65.27 -28.46 7.87
C PHE A 162 64.65 -28.77 6.51
N ARG A 163 64.88 -29.99 5.97
CA ARG A 163 64.25 -30.44 4.72
C ARG A 163 62.73 -30.47 4.81
N GLU A 164 62.18 -30.98 5.92
CA GLU A 164 60.72 -31.01 6.11
C GLU A 164 60.13 -29.60 6.21
N VAL A 165 60.77 -28.69 6.96
CA VAL A 165 60.32 -27.30 7.06
C VAL A 165 60.39 -26.59 5.70
N ARG A 166 61.50 -26.71 4.96
CA ARG A 166 61.65 -26.11 3.63
C ARG A 166 60.67 -26.70 2.61
N LYS A 167 60.37 -27.99 2.68
CA LYS A 167 59.34 -28.62 1.85
C LYS A 167 57.96 -28.00 2.09
N VAL A 168 57.59 -27.80 3.36
CA VAL A 168 56.34 -27.12 3.73
C VAL A 168 56.33 -25.67 3.26
N TYR A 169 57.43 -24.93 3.45
CA TYR A 169 57.58 -23.56 2.94
C TYR A 169 57.34 -23.48 1.43
N HIS A 170 58.07 -24.27 0.63
CA HIS A 170 57.95 -24.24 -0.83
C HIS A 170 56.56 -24.64 -1.31
N LEU A 171 55.92 -25.61 -0.65
CA LEU A 171 54.53 -26.00 -0.95
C LEU A 171 53.56 -24.85 -0.66
N ARG A 172 53.69 -24.18 0.48
CA ARG A 172 52.83 -23.03 0.85
C ARG A 172 53.07 -21.85 -0.09
N ASN A 173 54.32 -21.54 -0.42
CA ASN A 173 54.67 -20.45 -1.34
C ASN A 173 54.12 -20.68 -2.75
N ALA A 174 54.24 -21.90 -3.29
CA ALA A 174 53.64 -22.26 -4.58
C ALA A 174 52.11 -22.10 -4.57
N LYS A 175 51.45 -22.44 -3.45
CA LYS A 175 50.01 -22.20 -3.27
C LYS A 175 49.67 -20.71 -3.22
N VAL A 176 50.47 -19.89 -2.53
CA VAL A 176 50.30 -18.42 -2.51
C VAL A 176 50.40 -17.84 -3.92
N GLU A 177 51.41 -18.22 -4.68
CA GLU A 177 51.59 -17.74 -6.06
C GLU A 177 50.42 -18.13 -6.96
N ARG A 178 49.96 -19.38 -6.85
CA ARG A 178 48.82 -19.88 -7.63
C ARG A 178 47.55 -19.09 -7.33
N VAL A 179 47.23 -18.90 -6.04
CA VAL A 179 46.05 -18.16 -5.59
C VAL A 179 46.16 -16.67 -5.97
N SER A 180 47.36 -16.09 -5.89
CA SER A 180 47.56 -14.67 -6.23
C SER A 180 47.38 -14.40 -7.73
N LYS A 181 47.77 -15.36 -8.60
CA LYS A 181 47.58 -15.27 -10.05
C LYS A 181 46.15 -15.61 -10.50
N GLN A 182 45.45 -16.46 -9.73
CA GLN A 182 44.09 -16.91 -10.02
C GLN A 182 43.21 -16.79 -8.76
N PRO A 183 42.78 -15.57 -8.40
CA PRO A 183 42.00 -15.33 -7.18
C PRO A 183 40.63 -16.05 -7.18
N GLY A 184 40.10 -16.40 -8.36
CA GLY A 184 38.86 -17.18 -8.50
C GLY A 184 38.91 -18.56 -7.85
N ILE A 185 40.09 -19.14 -7.64
CA ILE A 185 40.25 -20.46 -6.99
C ILE A 185 39.67 -20.49 -5.56
N LEU A 186 39.65 -19.35 -4.86
CA LEU A 186 39.11 -19.24 -3.51
C LEU A 186 37.67 -18.72 -3.47
N GLY A 187 37.12 -18.26 -4.60
CA GLY A 187 35.83 -17.54 -4.67
C GLY A 187 34.82 -18.13 -5.66
N SER A 188 35.00 -19.37 -6.11
CA SER A 188 34.04 -20.08 -6.96
C SER A 188 33.19 -21.06 -6.13
N ILE A 189 32.37 -20.53 -5.22
CA ILE A 189 31.17 -21.19 -4.70
C ILE A 189 30.05 -20.17 -4.72
#